data_AF-A0A3D5M1F0-F1
#
_entry.id   AF-A0A3D5M1F0-F1
#
_cell.length_a   1.000
_cell.length_b   1.000
_cell.length_c   1.000
_cell.angle_alpha   90.00
_cell.angle_beta   90.00
_cell.angle_gamma   90.00
#
_symmetry.space_group_name_H-M   'P 1'
#
loop_
_entity.id
_entity.type
_entity.pdbx_description
1 polymer ?
#
loop_
_entity_poly.entity_id
_entity_poly.type
_entity_poly.pdbx_seq_one_letter_code
_entity_poly.pdbx_strand_id
1 'polypeptide(L)'
;MVIRIAGVFLACMLLPALAMAGAPFNMSFSSAAAPQGGLAAITFSFDHSEPNGVQGFSFGVCHTESVLSLEPVGSSGDFDEVVDWSSTVETLKQGANPDFFQQNLESGGWTVGCVICFTSCDVLSPGSYEFGTAYYRVNGQVGETGTVGVCSSLGSPPVSSVAVVNGASLPMISQDGSVEVLDVPPIVFNYNAPDRNVNYDPATGEGDFTAVLTISEDPSNATYPTNTQGFSMSISSDSNYISPTSADITGAVAAAQPAFAQSQILPSGWTLGVVYSFQVPIFLQFPSETNAVQIAGSTVAGNLQGDPTGLTVPLAWTQIGNPTIFNVVTTNNTSISPLTSDGVLTLNPQTNLDYVRGDANADGIVNVADVVWSLQEIFNNGPAGPCNDSKNTNGDGIFDVADPIWLISYIFQNGSPPPAPFPTCGEIGDPQDCTSYNGC
;
A
#
# COMPACT_ATOMS: atom_id res chain seq x y z
N MET A 1 -54.07 59.27 -19.06
CA MET A 1 -53.22 58.09 -19.34
C MET A 1 -51.77 58.55 -19.27
N VAL A 2 -51.05 58.15 -18.20
CA VAL A 2 -49.57 58.05 -18.00
C VAL A 2 -48.75 59.34 -18.22
N ILE A 3 -48.33 60.11 -17.18
CA ILE A 3 -47.16 60.01 -16.26
C ILE A 3 -45.79 59.77 -16.94
N ARG A 4 -44.90 60.78 -16.87
CA ARG A 4 -43.52 60.75 -16.30
C ARG A 4 -42.74 61.98 -16.80
N ILE A 5 -42.32 62.88 -15.89
CA ILE A 5 -41.33 63.94 -16.16
C ILE A 5 -40.07 63.58 -15.38
N ALA A 6 -38.98 63.40 -16.10
CA ALA A 6 -37.63 63.25 -15.56
C ALA A 6 -37.04 64.65 -15.30
N GLY A 7 -36.56 64.88 -14.09
CA GLY A 7 -35.72 66.01 -13.74
C GLY A 7 -34.42 65.49 -13.16
N VAL A 8 -33.35 65.54 -13.95
CA VAL A 8 -31.98 65.33 -13.46
C VAL A 8 -31.51 66.66 -12.87
N PHE A 9 -31.35 66.70 -11.55
CA PHE A 9 -30.69 67.79 -10.83
C PHE A 9 -29.44 67.21 -10.17
N LEU A 10 -28.28 67.49 -10.77
CA LEU A 10 -26.97 67.17 -10.19
C LEU A 10 -26.66 68.25 -9.16
N ALA A 11 -27.03 67.99 -7.90
CA ALA A 11 -26.65 68.81 -6.76
C ALA A 11 -25.33 68.29 -6.21
N CYS A 12 -24.28 69.09 -6.42
CA CYS A 12 -22.97 68.95 -5.78
C CYS A 12 -23.14 69.21 -4.27
N MET A 13 -23.35 68.16 -3.49
CA MET A 13 -23.31 68.21 -2.02
C MET A 13 -21.91 67.82 -1.56
N LEU A 14 -21.16 68.83 -1.11
CA LEU A 14 -20.01 68.71 -0.25
C LEU A 14 -20.41 67.95 1.02
N LEU A 15 -20.10 66.65 1.06
CA LEU A 15 -20.00 65.92 2.32
C LEU A 15 -18.69 66.35 2.99
N PRO A 16 -18.70 66.71 4.28
CA PRO A 16 -17.46 66.91 5.01
C PRO A 16 -16.70 65.59 5.00
N ALA A 17 -15.48 65.61 4.46
CA ALA A 17 -14.52 64.54 4.66
C ALA A 17 -14.27 64.42 6.17
N LEU A 18 -14.97 63.50 6.83
CA LEU A 18 -14.48 62.88 8.04
C LEU A 18 -13.25 62.09 7.62
N ALA A 19 -12.09 62.75 7.61
CA ALA A 19 -10.81 62.08 7.58
C ALA A 19 -10.64 61.34 8.91
N MET A 20 -11.18 60.13 8.98
CA MET A 20 -10.70 59.11 9.91
C MET A 20 -10.42 57.86 9.09
N ALA A 21 -9.14 57.63 8.84
CA ALA A 21 -8.53 56.31 8.84
C ALA A 21 -7.03 56.54 8.68
N GLY A 22 -6.28 56.39 9.77
CA GLY A 22 -4.90 55.93 9.66
C GLY A 22 -4.86 54.67 8.81
N ALA A 23 -3.74 54.40 8.16
CA ALA A 23 -3.66 53.24 7.29
C ALA A 23 -3.98 51.96 8.07
N PRO A 24 -4.72 51.00 7.48
CA PRO A 24 -5.18 49.83 8.21
C PRO A 24 -3.99 48.99 8.68
N PHE A 25 -4.04 48.58 9.95
CA PHE A 25 -3.17 47.54 10.49
C PHE A 25 -3.72 46.20 10.03
N ASN A 26 -3.02 45.54 9.12
CA ASN A 26 -3.48 44.28 8.55
C ASN A 26 -2.71 43.12 9.15
N MET A 27 -3.46 42.13 9.64
CA MET A 27 -2.94 40.81 9.98
C MET A 27 -3.34 39.85 8.86
N SER A 28 -2.37 39.22 8.23
CA SER A 28 -2.59 38.29 7.12
C SER A 28 -2.10 36.90 7.49
N PHE A 29 -2.87 35.87 7.17
CA PHE A 29 -2.54 34.47 7.46
C PHE A 29 -2.42 33.69 6.14
N SER A 30 -1.41 32.81 6.05
CA SER A 30 -1.25 31.93 4.89
C SER A 30 -2.33 30.84 4.87
N SER A 31 -2.63 30.34 3.67
CA SER A 31 -3.42 29.10 3.53
C SER A 31 -2.50 27.88 3.45
N ALA A 32 -3.02 26.73 3.89
CA ALA A 32 -2.34 25.44 3.83
C ALA A 32 -3.32 24.33 3.42
N ALA A 33 -2.78 23.15 3.15
CA ALA A 33 -3.56 21.93 2.98
C ALA A 33 -2.78 20.77 3.62
N ALA A 34 -3.47 19.92 4.36
CA ALA A 34 -2.85 18.76 5.00
C ALA A 34 -3.84 17.60 5.10
N PRO A 35 -3.37 16.34 5.07
CA PRO A 35 -4.23 15.18 5.28
C PRO A 35 -4.91 15.23 6.64
N GLN A 36 -6.07 14.57 6.77
CA GLN A 36 -6.70 14.35 8.07
C GLN A 36 -5.70 13.71 9.06
N GLY A 37 -5.61 14.27 10.26
CA GLY A 37 -4.65 13.92 11.31
C GLY A 37 -3.27 14.58 11.17
N GLY A 38 -2.96 15.18 10.02
CA GLY A 38 -1.70 15.88 9.74
C GLY A 38 -1.60 17.24 10.42
N LEU A 39 -0.43 17.88 10.26
CA LEU A 39 -0.14 19.22 10.75
C LEU A 39 -0.09 20.22 9.58
N ALA A 40 -0.79 21.35 9.74
CA ALA A 40 -0.76 22.49 8.84
C ALA A 40 -0.03 23.66 9.52
N ALA A 41 0.98 24.21 8.85
CA ALA A 41 1.70 25.40 9.30
C ALA A 41 1.05 26.66 8.70
N ILE A 42 0.71 27.62 9.54
CA ILE A 42 0.09 28.89 9.17
C ILE A 42 1.01 30.04 9.58
N THR A 43 1.73 30.59 8.62
CA THR A 43 2.52 31.80 8.80
C THR A 43 1.59 33.00 8.80
N PHE A 44 1.85 33.96 9.69
CA PHE A 44 1.08 35.19 9.78
C PHE A 44 1.99 36.41 9.81
N SER A 45 1.51 37.48 9.19
CA SER A 45 2.25 38.72 8.97
C SER A 45 1.44 39.94 9.37
N PHE A 46 2.15 40.98 9.77
CA PHE A 46 1.60 42.27 10.15
C PHE A 46 2.10 43.37 9.21
N ASP A 47 1.16 44.08 8.60
CA ASP A 47 1.43 45.20 7.72
C ASP A 47 0.84 46.49 8.30
N HIS A 48 1.65 47.55 8.37
CA HIS A 48 1.15 48.88 8.69
C HIS A 48 1.99 49.98 8.03
N SER A 49 1.36 51.15 7.83
CA SER A 49 2.07 52.34 7.34
C SER A 49 1.98 53.54 8.28
N GLU A 50 1.62 53.32 9.55
CA GLU A 50 1.56 54.38 10.57
C GLU A 50 2.94 55.00 10.88
N PRO A 51 3.21 56.28 10.51
CA PRO A 51 4.54 56.87 10.57
C PRO A 51 5.14 56.99 11.97
N ASN A 52 4.30 57.02 13.00
CA ASN A 52 4.75 57.13 14.40
C ASN A 52 5.18 55.78 14.99
N GLY A 53 5.03 54.69 14.22
CA GLY A 53 5.31 53.33 14.65
C GLY A 53 4.31 52.79 15.67
N VAL A 54 4.34 51.47 15.84
CA VAL A 54 3.49 50.74 16.80
C VAL A 54 4.27 50.54 18.10
N GLN A 55 3.70 50.95 19.22
CA GLN A 55 4.30 50.86 20.57
C GLN A 55 4.03 49.51 21.24
N GLY A 56 3.06 48.76 20.73
CA GLY A 56 2.61 47.49 21.25
C GLY A 56 1.35 47.03 20.51
N PHE A 57 0.94 45.81 20.75
CA PHE A 57 -0.24 45.23 20.12
C PHE A 57 -0.90 44.22 21.05
N SER A 58 -2.18 44.00 20.84
CA SER A 58 -2.89 42.86 21.40
C SER A 58 -3.83 42.29 20.35
N PHE A 59 -3.95 40.98 20.27
CA PHE A 59 -4.94 40.33 19.41
C PHE A 59 -5.18 38.89 19.85
N GLY A 60 -6.38 38.39 19.54
CA GLY A 60 -6.67 36.97 19.53
C GLY A 60 -6.60 36.42 18.10
N VAL A 61 -6.25 35.14 17.97
CA VAL A 61 -6.34 34.39 16.72
C VAL A 61 -7.27 33.20 16.95
N CYS A 62 -8.39 33.19 16.22
CA CYS A 62 -9.38 32.12 16.26
C CYS A 62 -9.16 31.14 15.11
N HIS A 63 -9.61 29.90 15.30
CA HIS A 63 -9.71 28.91 14.24
C HIS A 63 -11.04 28.18 14.25
N THR A 64 -11.37 27.50 13.15
CA THR A 64 -12.55 26.63 13.09
C THR A 64 -12.33 25.36 13.91
N GLU A 65 -12.82 25.34 15.16
CA GLU A 65 -12.61 24.25 16.14
C GLU A 65 -13.11 22.87 15.70
N SER A 66 -14.08 22.80 14.79
CA SER A 66 -14.55 21.52 14.24
C SER A 66 -13.57 20.90 13.24
N VAL A 67 -12.64 21.70 12.69
CA VAL A 67 -11.70 21.28 11.64
C VAL A 67 -10.27 21.29 12.15
N LEU A 68 -9.90 22.24 13.01
CA LEU A 68 -8.53 22.50 13.42
C LEU A 68 -8.41 22.47 14.95
N SER A 69 -7.24 22.06 15.43
CA SER A 69 -6.83 22.29 16.82
C SER A 69 -5.39 22.81 16.84
N LEU A 70 -5.13 23.91 17.55
CA LEU A 70 -3.77 24.45 17.70
C LEU A 70 -2.86 23.43 18.38
N GLU A 71 -1.65 23.26 17.86
CA GLU A 71 -0.58 22.46 18.45
C GLU A 71 0.54 23.40 18.93
N PRO A 72 0.67 23.63 20.26
CA PRO A 72 1.70 24.50 20.82
C PRO A 72 3.12 24.02 20.49
N VAL A 73 4.05 24.96 20.29
CA VAL A 73 5.40 24.67 19.77
C VAL A 73 6.41 24.48 20.90
N GLY A 74 6.39 25.37 21.89
CA GLY A 74 7.40 25.44 22.95
C GLY A 74 7.01 24.76 24.26
N SER A 75 7.98 24.74 25.17
CA SER A 75 7.75 24.34 26.57
C SER A 75 7.24 25.53 27.40
N SER A 76 6.64 25.25 28.55
CA SER A 76 6.09 26.33 29.38
C SER A 76 7.16 27.34 29.82
N GLY A 77 6.89 28.63 29.59
CA GLY A 77 7.81 29.73 29.87
C GLY A 77 8.77 30.09 28.73
N ASP A 78 8.66 29.42 27.58
CA ASP A 78 9.36 29.81 26.35
C ASP A 78 8.66 30.99 25.66
N PHE A 79 9.43 31.83 24.94
CA PHE A 79 8.85 32.89 24.11
C PHE A 79 7.92 32.29 23.04
N ASP A 80 8.27 31.09 22.57
CA ASP A 80 7.55 30.32 21.55
C ASP A 80 6.63 29.24 22.12
N GLU A 81 6.21 29.36 23.40
CA GLU A 81 5.33 28.38 24.07
C GLU A 81 4.04 28.07 23.27
N VAL A 82 3.33 29.06 22.73
CA VAL A 82 2.05 28.86 22.03
C VAL A 82 2.21 28.84 20.51
N VAL A 83 3.10 29.67 19.98
CA VAL A 83 3.32 29.91 18.55
C VAL A 83 4.82 30.09 18.33
N ASP A 84 5.32 29.66 17.17
CA ASP A 84 6.70 29.91 16.75
C ASP A 84 6.81 31.37 16.28
N TRP A 85 7.26 32.28 17.14
CA TRP A 85 7.37 33.69 16.79
C TRP A 85 8.62 33.92 15.93
N SER A 86 8.53 34.90 15.03
CA SER A 86 9.69 35.24 14.22
C SER A 86 10.73 35.99 15.06
N SER A 87 11.99 35.88 14.66
CA SER A 87 13.09 36.65 15.26
C SER A 87 12.83 38.16 15.25
N THR A 88 11.99 38.65 14.33
CA THR A 88 11.59 40.07 14.28
C THR A 88 10.78 40.44 15.52
N VAL A 89 9.86 39.58 15.96
CA VAL A 89 9.01 39.80 17.14
C VAL A 89 9.81 39.63 18.43
N GLU A 90 10.69 38.63 18.47
CA GLU A 90 11.60 38.40 19.60
C GLU A 90 12.57 39.56 19.87
N THR A 91 12.85 40.40 18.86
CA THR A 91 13.88 41.43 18.94
C THR A 91 13.36 42.86 18.76
N LEU A 92 12.04 43.07 18.92
CA LEU A 92 11.35 44.35 18.69
C LEU A 92 11.92 45.53 19.47
N LYS A 93 12.58 45.30 20.60
CA LYS A 93 13.14 46.35 21.46
C LYS A 93 14.64 46.44 21.27
N GLN A 94 15.08 47.19 20.26
CA GLN A 94 16.49 47.48 19.99
C GLN A 94 17.36 46.22 19.89
N GLY A 95 16.82 45.12 19.35
CA GLY A 95 17.51 43.84 19.27
C GLY A 95 17.29 42.89 20.45
N ALA A 96 16.44 43.27 21.41
CA ALA A 96 16.07 42.47 22.58
C ALA A 96 14.55 42.25 22.66
N ASN A 97 14.13 41.36 23.57
CA ASN A 97 12.72 41.04 23.80
C ASN A 97 11.91 42.28 24.21
N PRO A 98 10.61 42.33 23.83
CA PRO A 98 9.66 43.32 24.35
C PRO A 98 9.66 43.39 25.88
N ASP A 99 9.39 44.58 26.42
CA ASP A 99 9.25 44.77 27.88
C ASP A 99 8.11 43.94 28.49
N PHE A 100 7.08 43.66 27.69
CA PHE A 100 6.00 42.75 28.05
C PHE A 100 5.62 41.93 26.83
N PHE A 101 5.58 40.62 27.00
CA PHE A 101 5.08 39.69 26.01
C PHE A 101 4.37 38.56 26.75
N GLN A 102 3.07 38.42 26.52
CA GLN A 102 2.29 37.36 27.12
C GLN A 102 1.41 36.74 26.06
N GLN A 103 1.47 35.41 25.97
CA GLN A 103 0.59 34.60 25.16
C GLN A 103 -0.22 33.68 26.04
N ASN A 104 -1.48 33.42 25.65
CA ASN A 104 -2.32 32.47 26.36
C ASN A 104 -2.98 31.53 25.33
N LEU A 105 -3.00 30.24 25.65
CA LEU A 105 -3.82 29.27 24.94
C LEU A 105 -5.27 29.42 25.41
N GLU A 106 -6.20 29.51 24.46
CA GLU A 106 -7.62 29.70 24.73
C GLU A 106 -8.43 28.60 24.03
N SER A 107 -9.65 28.32 24.48
CA SER A 107 -10.55 27.47 23.69
C SER A 107 -10.84 28.17 22.37
N GLY A 108 -10.63 27.48 21.25
CA GLY A 108 -10.83 28.04 19.91
C GLY A 108 -9.72 28.93 19.38
N GLY A 109 -8.59 29.04 20.08
CA GLY A 109 -7.46 29.82 19.57
C GLY A 109 -6.39 30.16 20.59
N TRP A 110 -5.82 31.34 20.44
CA TRP A 110 -4.82 31.88 21.34
C TRP A 110 -4.85 33.40 21.33
N THR A 111 -4.30 34.02 22.37
CA THR A 111 -4.20 35.47 22.49
C THR A 111 -2.76 35.89 22.74
N VAL A 112 -2.42 37.10 22.34
CA VAL A 112 -1.15 37.75 22.67
C VAL A 112 -1.38 39.19 23.10
N GLY A 113 -0.57 39.64 24.06
CA GLY A 113 -0.37 41.04 24.40
C GLY A 113 1.12 41.37 24.41
N CYS A 114 1.50 42.46 23.75
CA CYS A 114 2.87 42.92 23.63
C CYS A 114 2.95 44.43 23.94
N VAL A 115 3.90 44.80 24.81
CA VAL A 115 4.37 46.18 24.96
C VAL A 115 5.85 46.20 24.62
N ILE A 116 6.21 46.88 23.53
CA ILE A 116 7.58 46.87 23.03
C ILE A 116 8.53 47.53 24.04
N CYS A 117 8.21 48.75 24.45
CA CYS A 117 8.99 49.47 25.45
C CYS A 117 8.09 50.35 26.33
N PHE A 118 8.09 50.13 27.65
CA PHE A 118 7.29 50.90 28.61
C PHE A 118 7.66 52.38 28.66
N THR A 119 8.90 52.72 28.30
CA THR A 119 9.40 54.10 28.25
C THR A 119 9.33 54.69 26.84
N SER A 120 8.69 54.01 25.89
CA SER A 120 8.61 54.41 24.47
C SER A 120 9.99 54.62 23.83
N CYS A 121 10.97 53.82 24.25
CA CYS A 121 12.34 53.85 23.74
C CYS A 121 12.49 53.19 22.35
N ASP A 122 11.49 52.44 21.90
CA ASP A 122 11.44 51.82 20.58
C ASP A 122 9.99 51.63 20.13
N VAL A 123 9.80 51.52 18.81
CA VAL A 123 8.51 51.27 18.14
C VAL A 123 8.73 50.40 16.91
N LEU A 124 7.75 49.56 16.56
CA LEU A 124 7.75 48.87 15.28
C LEU A 124 7.49 49.88 14.17
N SER A 125 8.48 50.07 13.30
CA SER A 125 8.42 51.05 12.20
C SER A 125 7.43 50.62 11.11
N PRO A 126 6.94 51.54 10.26
CA PRO A 126 6.15 51.19 9.08
C PRO A 126 6.79 50.09 8.23
N GLY A 127 6.03 49.06 7.88
CA GLY A 127 6.54 47.95 7.08
C GLY A 127 5.62 46.74 7.05
N SER A 128 6.16 45.67 6.48
CA SER A 128 5.57 44.35 6.37
C SER A 128 6.46 43.38 7.15
N TYR A 129 5.91 42.71 8.14
CA TYR A 129 6.66 41.88 9.07
C TYR A 129 6.01 40.51 9.17
N GLU A 130 6.78 39.45 8.96
CA GLU A 130 6.36 38.12 9.39
C GLU A 130 6.42 38.06 10.91
N PHE A 131 5.31 37.72 11.56
CA PHE A 131 5.22 37.65 13.01
C PHE A 131 5.50 36.25 13.54
N GLY A 132 5.19 35.21 12.79
CA GLY A 132 5.49 33.84 13.18
C GLY A 132 4.67 32.80 12.43
N THR A 133 4.72 31.57 12.94
CA THR A 133 4.01 30.41 12.40
C THR A 133 3.26 29.68 13.51
N ALA A 134 1.96 29.52 13.34
CA ALA A 134 1.12 28.69 14.19
C ALA A 134 0.89 27.33 13.52
N TYR A 135 1.01 26.24 14.29
CA TYR A 135 0.79 24.88 13.80
C TYR A 135 -0.58 24.38 14.24
N TYR A 136 -1.35 23.83 13.30
CA TYR A 136 -2.69 23.30 13.55
C TYR A 136 -2.75 21.84 13.13
N ARG A 137 -3.25 20.98 14.02
CA ARG A 137 -3.64 19.62 13.66
C ARG A 137 -4.98 19.64 12.94
N VAL A 138 -5.05 18.92 11.84
CA VAL A 138 -6.23 18.85 10.99
C VAL A 138 -7.12 17.69 11.43
N ASN A 139 -8.25 17.99 12.06
CA ASN A 139 -9.19 17.00 12.61
C ASN A 139 -10.48 16.87 11.78
N GLY A 140 -10.77 17.83 10.90
CA GLY A 140 -11.97 17.84 10.07
C GLY A 140 -12.05 16.66 9.10
N GLN A 141 -13.21 16.47 8.48
CA GLN A 141 -13.41 15.46 7.46
C GLN A 141 -12.78 15.87 6.13
N VAL A 142 -12.40 14.90 5.31
CA VAL A 142 -11.84 15.13 3.96
C VAL A 142 -12.77 16.04 3.15
N GLY A 143 -12.19 17.08 2.53
CA GLY A 143 -12.91 18.09 1.77
C GLY A 143 -13.52 19.22 2.60
N GLU A 144 -13.46 19.17 3.94
CA GLU A 144 -13.76 20.34 4.77
C GLU A 144 -12.64 21.39 4.66
N THR A 145 -12.97 22.63 5.04
CA THR A 145 -12.00 23.72 5.11
C THR A 145 -12.16 24.44 6.44
N GLY A 146 -11.07 24.53 7.21
CA GLY A 146 -11.00 25.35 8.41
C GLY A 146 -10.45 26.74 8.09
N THR A 147 -10.84 27.75 8.85
CA THR A 147 -10.26 29.10 8.76
C THR A 147 -9.40 29.41 9.98
N VAL A 148 -8.41 30.30 9.81
CA VAL A 148 -7.58 30.86 10.88
C VAL A 148 -7.48 32.37 10.66
N GLY A 149 -7.77 33.17 11.68
CA GLY A 149 -7.83 34.62 11.54
C GLY A 149 -7.90 35.37 12.86
N VAL A 150 -7.69 36.69 12.81
CA VAL A 150 -7.79 37.54 13.99
C VAL A 150 -9.24 37.62 14.48
N CYS A 151 -9.42 37.53 15.79
CA CYS A 151 -10.70 37.69 16.46
C CYS A 151 -10.55 38.45 17.78
N SER A 152 -11.64 39.03 18.27
CA SER A 152 -11.69 39.74 19.56
C SER A 152 -12.64 39.08 20.57
N SER A 153 -12.85 37.76 20.44
CA SER A 153 -13.75 36.97 21.28
C SER A 153 -13.04 36.09 22.31
N LEU A 154 -11.72 35.95 22.23
CA LEU A 154 -10.92 35.08 23.10
C LEU A 154 -10.42 35.80 24.36
N GLY A 155 -10.26 35.06 25.46
CA GLY A 155 -9.82 35.56 26.76
C GLY A 155 -10.96 36.00 27.69
N SER A 156 -10.65 36.15 28.98
CA SER A 156 -11.58 36.66 30.00
C SER A 156 -10.90 37.72 30.88
N PRO A 157 -11.11 39.03 30.62
CA PRO A 157 -11.97 39.61 29.59
C PRO A 157 -11.44 39.41 28.15
N PRO A 158 -12.30 39.53 27.11
CA PRO A 158 -11.86 39.35 25.73
C PRO A 158 -10.75 40.31 25.30
N VAL A 159 -9.74 39.78 24.63
CA VAL A 159 -8.61 40.54 24.09
C VAL A 159 -9.04 41.25 22.81
N SER A 160 -8.94 42.57 22.80
CA SER A 160 -9.22 43.38 21.60
C SER A 160 -8.07 43.29 20.60
N SER A 161 -8.39 43.22 19.32
CA SER A 161 -7.41 43.17 18.23
C SER A 161 -7.01 44.57 17.79
N VAL A 162 -5.95 45.10 18.40
CA VAL A 162 -5.53 46.50 18.27
C VAL A 162 -4.02 46.66 18.24
N ALA A 163 -3.55 47.62 17.43
CA ALA A 163 -2.20 48.17 17.49
C ALA A 163 -2.23 49.47 18.31
N VAL A 164 -1.20 49.71 19.11
CA VAL A 164 -1.10 50.92 19.95
C VAL A 164 -0.18 51.94 19.29
N VAL A 165 -0.71 53.11 18.97
CA VAL A 165 0.04 54.24 18.38
C VAL A 165 -0.22 55.50 19.19
N ASN A 166 0.84 56.15 19.69
CA ASN A 166 0.73 57.35 20.53
C ASN A 166 -0.24 57.16 21.73
N GLY A 167 -0.24 55.97 22.32
CA GLY A 167 -1.14 55.59 23.41
C GLY A 167 -2.59 55.32 23.02
N ALA A 168 -2.97 55.43 21.75
CA ALA A 168 -4.30 55.08 21.26
C ALA A 168 -4.34 53.64 20.69
N SER A 169 -5.36 52.87 21.07
CA SER A 169 -5.64 51.55 20.50
C SER A 169 -6.42 51.69 19.20
N LEU A 170 -5.80 51.29 18.09
CA LEU A 170 -6.37 51.34 16.75
C LEU A 170 -6.67 49.92 16.26
N PRO A 171 -7.84 49.68 15.64
CA PRO A 171 -8.27 48.32 15.27
C PRO A 171 -7.40 47.70 14.19
N MET A 172 -7.22 46.38 14.28
CA MET A 172 -6.62 45.55 13.23
C MET A 172 -7.70 44.95 12.33
N ILE A 173 -7.34 44.73 11.06
CA ILE A 173 -8.16 44.01 10.08
C ILE A 173 -7.50 42.67 9.79
N SER A 174 -8.31 41.63 9.64
CA SER A 174 -7.85 40.27 9.33
C SER A 174 -8.00 39.95 7.84
N GLN A 175 -6.96 39.34 7.27
CA GLN A 175 -7.02 38.55 6.05
C GLN A 175 -6.80 37.10 6.44
N ASP A 176 -7.90 36.37 6.62
CA ASP A 176 -7.90 35.01 7.15
C ASP A 176 -7.27 34.01 6.18
N GLY A 177 -6.58 33.03 6.76
CA GLY A 177 -6.04 31.88 6.07
C GLY A 177 -7.04 30.73 6.08
N SER A 178 -6.85 29.78 5.17
CA SER A 178 -7.67 28.58 5.07
C SER A 178 -6.82 27.32 5.12
N VAL A 179 -7.33 26.27 5.77
CA VAL A 179 -6.73 24.94 5.80
C VAL A 179 -7.68 23.94 5.18
N GLU A 180 -7.31 23.40 4.02
CA GLU A 180 -8.05 22.34 3.35
C GLU A 180 -7.67 20.97 3.92
N VAL A 181 -8.69 20.14 4.23
CA VAL A 181 -8.48 18.76 4.65
C VAL A 181 -8.33 17.87 3.42
N LEU A 182 -7.09 17.42 3.18
CA LEU A 182 -6.78 16.50 2.11
C LEU A 182 -7.17 15.08 2.48
N ASP A 183 -7.45 14.28 1.46
CA ASP A 183 -7.59 12.84 1.62
C ASP A 183 -6.21 12.21 1.90
N VAL A 184 -6.20 11.15 2.72
CA VAL A 184 -5.02 10.30 2.85
C VAL A 184 -5.17 9.18 1.83
N PRO A 185 -4.19 8.94 0.94
CA PRO A 185 -4.24 7.79 0.07
C PRO A 185 -4.48 6.53 0.91
N PRO A 186 -5.48 5.69 0.56
CA PRO A 186 -5.74 4.48 1.33
C PRO A 186 -4.50 3.60 1.34
N ILE A 187 -4.25 2.90 2.46
CA ILE A 187 -3.20 1.89 2.50
C ILE A 187 -3.62 0.75 1.58
N VAL A 188 -2.84 0.49 0.54
CA VAL A 188 -3.08 -0.55 -0.43
C VAL A 188 -2.09 -1.70 -0.23
N PHE A 189 -2.62 -2.88 0.04
CA PHE A 189 -1.93 -4.15 -0.12
C PHE A 189 -2.49 -4.89 -1.32
N ASN A 190 -1.67 -5.72 -1.96
CA ASN A 190 -2.08 -6.57 -3.07
C ASN A 190 -1.89 -8.03 -2.71
N TYR A 191 -2.90 -8.83 -2.98
CA TYR A 191 -2.84 -10.28 -2.99
C TYR A 191 -2.79 -10.77 -4.43
N ASN A 192 -1.83 -11.63 -4.75
CA ASN A 192 -1.68 -12.15 -6.10
C ASN A 192 -1.68 -13.68 -6.09
N ALA A 193 -2.51 -14.25 -6.95
CA ALA A 193 -2.55 -15.67 -7.24
C ALA A 193 -1.91 -15.91 -8.61
N PRO A 194 -1.01 -16.90 -8.75
CA PRO A 194 -0.30 -17.11 -10.00
C PRO A 194 -1.14 -17.90 -10.99
N ASP A 195 -0.87 -17.71 -12.27
CA ASP A 195 -1.26 -18.66 -13.29
C ASP A 195 -0.37 -19.91 -13.18
N ARG A 196 -0.99 -21.10 -13.26
CA ARG A 196 -0.27 -22.38 -13.17
C ARG A 196 -0.80 -23.37 -14.19
N ASN A 197 0.13 -24.08 -14.82
CA ASN A 197 -0.20 -25.27 -15.59
C ASN A 197 -0.26 -26.46 -14.64
N VAL A 198 -1.31 -27.27 -14.76
CA VAL A 198 -1.51 -28.51 -14.02
C VAL A 198 -1.63 -29.62 -15.04
N ASN A 199 -0.74 -30.58 -15.00
CA ASN A 199 -0.79 -31.71 -15.90
C ASN A 199 -1.62 -32.82 -15.25
N TYR A 200 -2.40 -33.54 -16.06
CA TYR A 200 -3.14 -34.70 -15.60
C TYR A 200 -3.09 -35.82 -16.63
N ASP A 201 -3.15 -37.07 -16.17
CA ASP A 201 -3.27 -38.22 -17.07
C ASP A 201 -4.69 -38.31 -17.64
N PRO A 202 -4.92 -38.22 -18.96
CA PRO A 202 -6.26 -38.33 -19.52
C PRO A 202 -6.86 -39.73 -19.38
N ALA A 203 -6.08 -40.79 -19.11
CA ALA A 203 -6.63 -42.14 -18.89
C ALA A 203 -7.29 -42.28 -17.51
N THR A 204 -6.70 -41.68 -16.48
CA THR A 204 -7.21 -41.72 -15.09
C THR A 204 -7.93 -40.44 -14.65
N GLY A 205 -7.57 -39.31 -15.24
CA GLY A 205 -7.95 -37.95 -14.84
C GLY A 205 -7.09 -37.38 -13.69
N GLU A 206 -6.09 -38.12 -13.20
CA GLU A 206 -5.32 -37.76 -12.00
C GLU A 206 -4.19 -36.76 -12.31
N GLY A 207 -4.01 -35.78 -11.44
CA GLY A 207 -2.95 -34.78 -11.48
C GLY A 207 -2.89 -33.97 -10.20
N ASP A 208 -1.75 -33.38 -9.89
CA ASP A 208 -1.52 -32.57 -8.70
C ASP A 208 -0.75 -31.29 -9.01
N PHE A 209 -0.83 -30.31 -8.10
CA PHE A 209 -0.13 -29.05 -8.27
C PHE A 209 0.17 -28.35 -6.95
N THR A 210 1.10 -27.40 -7.03
CA THR A 210 1.31 -26.36 -6.03
C THR A 210 1.30 -24.97 -6.67
N ALA A 211 0.78 -23.99 -5.93
CA ALA A 211 0.78 -22.58 -6.30
C ALA A 211 1.19 -21.73 -5.10
N VAL A 212 2.00 -20.70 -5.32
CA VAL A 212 2.44 -19.79 -4.25
C VAL A 212 1.69 -18.48 -4.38
N LEU A 213 0.91 -18.14 -3.36
CA LEU A 213 0.21 -16.88 -3.20
C LEU A 213 1.15 -15.86 -2.57
N THR A 214 1.09 -14.62 -3.06
CA THR A 214 1.99 -13.55 -2.66
C THR A 214 1.24 -12.34 -2.10
N ILE A 215 1.95 -11.57 -1.27
CA ILE A 215 1.51 -10.28 -0.74
C ILE A 215 2.52 -9.21 -1.17
N SER A 216 2.05 -8.03 -1.57
CA SER A 216 2.87 -6.84 -1.72
C SER A 216 2.15 -5.60 -1.18
N GLU A 217 2.89 -4.53 -0.97
CA GLU A 217 2.39 -3.23 -0.55
C GLU A 217 2.66 -2.18 -1.64
N ASP A 218 1.70 -1.31 -1.90
CA ASP A 218 1.90 -0.18 -2.82
C ASP A 218 2.90 0.84 -2.22
N PRO A 219 3.98 1.18 -2.94
CA PRO A 219 4.98 2.15 -2.48
C PRO A 219 4.44 3.56 -2.21
N SER A 220 3.23 3.89 -2.69
CA SER A 220 2.58 5.18 -2.44
C SER A 220 1.88 5.28 -1.07
N ASN A 221 1.80 4.18 -0.31
CA ASN A 221 1.24 4.21 1.04
C ASN A 221 2.04 5.17 1.93
N ALA A 222 1.34 6.02 2.68
CA ALA A 222 1.98 7.03 3.54
C ALA A 222 2.92 6.45 4.61
N THR A 223 2.68 5.19 5.02
CA THR A 223 3.48 4.47 6.01
C THR A 223 4.40 3.42 5.39
N TYR A 224 4.62 3.46 4.08
CA TYR A 224 5.43 2.48 3.37
C TYR A 224 6.89 2.42 3.86
N PRO A 225 7.46 1.23 4.10
CA PRO A 225 6.76 -0.05 4.20
C PRO A 225 6.00 -0.17 5.54
N THR A 226 4.72 -0.51 5.46
CA THR A 226 3.82 -0.55 6.59
C THR A 226 4.04 -1.82 7.42
N ASN A 227 4.22 -1.64 8.73
CA ASN A 227 4.30 -2.75 9.68
C ASN A 227 2.94 -3.47 9.78
N THR A 228 2.90 -4.76 9.44
CA THR A 228 1.69 -5.59 9.55
C THR A 228 1.75 -6.52 10.76
N GLN A 229 0.59 -6.93 11.28
CA GLN A 229 0.45 -7.76 12.49
C GLN A 229 -0.06 -9.18 12.20
N GLY A 230 -0.53 -9.40 10.98
CA GLY A 230 -1.13 -10.65 10.54
C GLY A 230 -1.93 -10.43 9.26
N PHE A 231 -2.47 -11.52 8.74
CA PHE A 231 -3.31 -11.49 7.56
C PHE A 231 -4.19 -12.74 7.50
N SER A 232 -5.28 -12.69 6.73
CA SER A 232 -6.04 -13.87 6.33
C SER A 232 -6.24 -13.90 4.83
N MET A 233 -6.28 -15.12 4.30
CA MET A 233 -6.46 -15.45 2.90
C MET A 233 -7.62 -16.42 2.74
N SER A 234 -8.39 -16.21 1.70
CA SER A 234 -9.51 -17.02 1.24
C SER A 234 -9.51 -16.98 -0.28
N ILE A 235 -9.30 -18.15 -0.87
CA ILE A 235 -9.18 -18.32 -2.32
C ILE A 235 -9.93 -19.59 -2.73
N SER A 236 -10.62 -19.52 -3.86
CA SER A 236 -11.49 -20.57 -4.36
C SER A 236 -11.09 -21.05 -5.74
N SER A 237 -11.45 -22.29 -6.05
CA SER A 237 -11.41 -22.82 -7.41
C SER A 237 -12.69 -23.61 -7.71
N ASP A 238 -12.84 -24.10 -8.95
CA ASP A 238 -13.99 -24.90 -9.34
C ASP A 238 -13.87 -26.33 -8.77
N SER A 239 -14.72 -26.63 -7.79
CA SER A 239 -14.76 -27.92 -7.11
C SER A 239 -15.15 -29.10 -8.02
N ASN A 240 -15.63 -28.84 -9.24
CA ASN A 240 -15.83 -29.90 -10.22
C ASN A 240 -14.50 -30.43 -10.76
N TYR A 241 -13.43 -29.65 -10.74
CA TYR A 241 -12.17 -30.02 -11.38
C TYR A 241 -10.99 -30.04 -10.42
N ILE A 242 -11.08 -29.33 -9.29
CA ILE A 242 -10.00 -29.20 -8.30
C ILE A 242 -10.46 -29.69 -6.93
N SER A 243 -9.63 -30.51 -6.30
CA SER A 243 -9.73 -30.92 -4.91
C SER A 243 -8.57 -30.29 -4.11
N PRO A 244 -8.85 -29.27 -3.27
CA PRO A 244 -7.85 -28.69 -2.37
C PRO A 244 -7.25 -29.71 -1.40
N THR A 245 -5.92 -29.68 -1.17
CA THR A 245 -5.22 -30.63 -0.29
C THR A 245 -4.48 -29.97 0.87
N SER A 246 -3.68 -28.92 0.63
CA SER A 246 -2.99 -28.21 1.71
C SER A 246 -2.85 -26.70 1.43
N ALA A 247 -2.60 -25.95 2.50
CA ALA A 247 -2.23 -24.53 2.47
C ALA A 247 -1.27 -24.27 3.63
N ASP A 248 -0.02 -23.96 3.29
CA ASP A 248 1.09 -23.87 4.22
C ASP A 248 1.80 -22.51 4.06
N ILE A 249 2.15 -21.86 5.16
CA ILE A 249 2.93 -20.63 5.10
C ILE A 249 4.32 -20.90 4.52
N THR A 250 4.85 -19.95 3.75
CA THR A 250 6.16 -20.09 3.09
C THR A 250 6.96 -18.78 3.16
N GLY A 251 8.21 -18.81 2.66
CA GLY A 251 9.06 -17.64 2.52
C GLY A 251 9.27 -16.85 3.80
N ALA A 252 9.16 -15.52 3.71
CA ALA A 252 9.37 -14.60 4.83
C ALA A 252 8.33 -14.80 5.95
N VAL A 253 7.09 -15.17 5.60
CA VAL A 253 6.03 -15.43 6.58
C VAL A 253 6.38 -16.65 7.43
N ALA A 254 6.82 -17.75 6.82
CA ALA A 254 7.27 -18.93 7.56
C ALA A 254 8.51 -18.63 8.42
N ALA A 255 9.47 -17.87 7.88
CA ALA A 255 10.68 -17.49 8.60
C ALA A 255 10.41 -16.63 9.85
N ALA A 256 9.30 -15.88 9.86
CA ALA A 256 8.88 -15.07 11.00
C ALA A 256 8.34 -15.89 12.19
N GLN A 257 8.08 -17.18 11.99
CA GLN A 257 7.55 -18.10 13.02
C GLN A 257 6.31 -17.51 13.72
N PRO A 258 5.21 -17.27 12.99
CA PRO A 258 4.04 -16.62 13.55
C PRO A 258 3.45 -17.41 14.72
N ALA A 259 2.97 -16.70 15.73
CA ALA A 259 2.34 -17.30 16.90
C ALA A 259 1.07 -18.11 16.57
N PHE A 260 0.43 -17.80 15.44
CA PHE A 260 -0.69 -18.55 14.90
C PHE A 260 -0.62 -18.60 13.38
N ALA A 261 -0.73 -19.80 12.81
CA ALA A 261 -0.95 -20.02 11.39
C ALA A 261 -1.82 -21.28 11.25
N GLN A 262 -3.05 -21.12 10.78
CA GLN A 262 -3.98 -22.23 10.63
C GLN A 262 -4.70 -22.15 9.29
N SER A 263 -4.66 -23.24 8.53
CA SER A 263 -5.44 -23.42 7.32
C SER A 263 -6.71 -24.22 7.58
N GLN A 264 -7.69 -24.00 6.72
CA GLN A 264 -8.86 -24.85 6.57
C GLN A 264 -9.03 -25.15 5.08
N ILE A 265 -9.15 -26.44 4.78
CA ILE A 265 -9.32 -26.95 3.43
C ILE A 265 -10.81 -27.23 3.22
N LEU A 266 -11.39 -26.61 2.20
CA LEU A 266 -12.79 -26.72 1.83
C LEU A 266 -12.90 -27.34 0.44
N PRO A 267 -14.01 -28.01 0.09
CA PRO A 267 -14.20 -28.53 -1.27
C PRO A 267 -14.07 -27.45 -2.36
N SER A 268 -14.42 -26.20 -2.02
CA SER A 268 -14.39 -25.07 -2.94
C SER A 268 -13.09 -24.25 -2.90
N GLY A 269 -12.12 -24.58 -2.03
CA GLY A 269 -10.86 -23.83 -1.97
C GLY A 269 -10.09 -23.92 -0.65
N TRP A 270 -9.25 -22.91 -0.42
CA TRP A 270 -8.33 -22.83 0.71
C TRP A 270 -8.60 -21.55 1.50
N THR A 271 -8.60 -21.68 2.83
CA THR A 271 -8.53 -20.52 3.72
C THR A 271 -7.38 -20.68 4.69
N LEU A 272 -6.80 -19.56 5.12
CA LEU A 272 -5.71 -19.52 6.09
C LEU A 272 -5.73 -18.20 6.86
N GLY A 273 -5.45 -18.26 8.16
CA GLY A 273 -5.25 -17.08 9.00
C GLY A 273 -3.88 -17.11 9.67
N VAL A 274 -3.20 -15.97 9.70
CA VAL A 274 -1.89 -15.77 10.34
C VAL A 274 -1.95 -14.61 11.33
N VAL A 275 -1.46 -14.84 12.55
CA VAL A 275 -1.18 -13.80 13.54
C VAL A 275 0.27 -13.94 13.95
N TYR A 276 1.06 -12.88 13.80
CA TYR A 276 2.50 -12.96 14.04
C TYR A 276 2.81 -13.10 15.53
N SER A 277 2.06 -12.40 16.40
CA SER A 277 2.25 -12.46 17.85
C SER A 277 1.02 -11.98 18.63
N PHE A 278 0.85 -12.51 19.85
CA PHE A 278 -0.19 -12.12 20.80
C PHE A 278 0.31 -11.29 22.00
N GLN A 279 1.63 -11.21 22.20
CA GLN A 279 2.22 -10.70 23.45
C GLN A 279 3.24 -9.58 23.22
N VAL A 280 4.09 -9.72 22.21
CA VAL A 280 5.11 -8.73 21.84
C VAL A 280 4.98 -8.43 20.36
N PRO A 281 4.92 -7.17 19.92
CA PRO A 281 4.73 -6.86 18.51
C PRO A 281 5.87 -7.43 17.66
N ILE A 282 5.54 -8.41 16.81
CA ILE A 282 6.35 -8.84 15.68
C ILE A 282 5.67 -8.28 14.45
N PHE A 283 6.43 -7.64 13.58
CA PHE A 283 5.91 -7.06 12.36
C PHE A 283 6.57 -7.70 11.14
N LEU A 284 5.78 -7.85 10.09
CA LEU A 284 6.27 -8.10 8.75
C LEU A 284 5.87 -6.94 7.84
N GLN A 285 6.73 -6.65 6.88
CA GLN A 285 6.55 -5.64 5.85
C GLN A 285 6.60 -6.34 4.49
N PHE A 286 5.89 -5.78 3.50
CA PHE A 286 5.79 -6.36 2.16
C PHE A 286 6.21 -5.36 1.07
N PRO A 287 7.44 -4.80 1.12
CA PRO A 287 7.88 -3.76 0.18
C PRO A 287 7.98 -4.24 -1.28
N SER A 288 7.95 -5.55 -1.49
CA SER A 288 7.90 -6.19 -2.81
C SER A 288 7.04 -7.43 -2.72
N GLU A 289 6.74 -8.02 -3.88
CA GLU A 289 6.05 -9.31 -3.93
C GLU A 289 6.77 -10.36 -3.07
N THR A 290 6.06 -10.83 -2.06
CA THR A 290 6.58 -11.72 -1.02
C THR A 290 5.74 -12.97 -0.96
N ASN A 291 6.39 -14.13 -1.08
CA ASN A 291 5.74 -15.43 -0.93
C ASN A 291 5.15 -15.56 0.48
N ALA A 292 3.85 -15.82 0.57
CA ALA A 292 3.13 -15.87 1.83
C ALA A 292 2.59 -17.28 2.12
N VAL A 293 1.87 -17.88 1.17
CA VAL A 293 1.21 -19.18 1.35
C VAL A 293 1.43 -20.03 0.10
N GLN A 294 1.88 -21.27 0.26
CA GLN A 294 1.85 -22.29 -0.77
C GLN A 294 0.59 -23.13 -0.61
N ILE A 295 -0.28 -23.13 -1.61
CA ILE A 295 -1.43 -24.02 -1.69
C ILE A 295 -1.10 -25.24 -2.55
N ALA A 296 -1.74 -26.36 -2.25
CA ALA A 296 -1.67 -27.58 -3.02
C ALA A 296 -3.08 -28.12 -3.28
N GLY A 297 -3.25 -28.81 -4.41
CA GLY A 297 -4.48 -29.48 -4.77
C GLY A 297 -4.23 -30.60 -5.77
N SER A 298 -5.26 -31.42 -5.99
CA SER A 298 -5.30 -32.41 -7.06
C SER A 298 -6.46 -32.13 -8.00
N THR A 299 -6.45 -32.75 -9.17
CA THR A 299 -7.60 -32.78 -10.05
C THR A 299 -8.72 -33.66 -9.48
N VAL A 300 -9.95 -33.45 -9.94
CA VAL A 300 -11.08 -34.35 -9.71
C VAL A 300 -11.14 -35.34 -10.87
N ALA A 301 -10.43 -36.46 -10.70
CA ALA A 301 -10.18 -37.46 -11.72
C ALA A 301 -11.42 -37.88 -12.53
N GLY A 302 -12.55 -38.15 -11.87
CA GLY A 302 -13.77 -38.59 -12.55
C GLY A 302 -14.36 -37.61 -13.57
N ASN A 303 -14.01 -36.31 -13.49
CA ASN A 303 -14.47 -35.29 -14.44
C ASN A 303 -13.45 -34.98 -15.55
N LEU A 304 -12.21 -35.48 -15.43
CA LEU A 304 -11.15 -35.31 -16.43
C LEU A 304 -10.78 -36.63 -17.12
N GLN A 305 -11.22 -37.77 -16.59
CA GLN A 305 -11.02 -39.06 -17.22
C GLN A 305 -11.62 -39.06 -18.64
N GLY A 306 -10.77 -39.36 -19.62
CA GLY A 306 -11.11 -39.39 -21.04
C GLY A 306 -11.15 -38.02 -21.71
N ASP A 307 -10.75 -36.93 -21.05
CA ASP A 307 -10.60 -35.61 -21.68
C ASP A 307 -9.19 -35.47 -22.30
N PRO A 308 -9.07 -35.38 -23.65
CA PRO A 308 -7.80 -35.17 -24.32
C PRO A 308 -7.52 -33.70 -24.62
N THR A 309 -8.40 -32.77 -24.20
CA THR A 309 -8.30 -31.34 -24.55
C THR A 309 -7.79 -30.50 -23.38
N GLY A 310 -8.28 -30.77 -22.17
CA GLY A 310 -8.02 -29.91 -21.01
C GLY A 310 -8.90 -28.66 -20.98
N LEU A 311 -8.69 -27.84 -19.96
CA LEU A 311 -9.48 -26.64 -19.71
C LEU A 311 -8.76 -25.68 -18.76
N THR A 312 -9.28 -24.47 -18.63
CA THR A 312 -8.82 -23.50 -17.62
C THR A 312 -9.87 -23.37 -16.53
N VAL A 313 -9.44 -23.44 -15.27
CA VAL A 313 -10.29 -23.22 -14.09
C VAL A 313 -9.76 -22.03 -13.27
N PRO A 314 -10.64 -21.22 -12.68
CA PRO A 314 -10.21 -20.03 -11.95
C PRO A 314 -9.50 -20.38 -10.64
N LEU A 315 -8.53 -19.56 -10.27
CA LEU A 315 -7.98 -19.48 -8.93
C LEU A 315 -8.25 -18.07 -8.40
N ALA A 316 -9.43 -17.90 -7.83
CA ALA A 316 -10.02 -16.58 -7.57
C ALA A 316 -10.07 -16.24 -6.09
N TRP A 317 -9.77 -14.98 -5.73
CA TRP A 317 -9.80 -14.45 -4.36
C TRP A 317 -11.21 -14.25 -3.83
N THR A 318 -11.95 -15.35 -3.69
CA THR A 318 -13.32 -15.36 -3.16
C THR A 318 -13.32 -15.71 -1.68
N GLN A 319 -14.15 -15.00 -0.93
CA GLN A 319 -14.36 -15.24 0.49
C GLN A 319 -15.26 -16.47 0.67
N ILE A 320 -14.72 -17.53 1.26
CA ILE A 320 -15.39 -18.81 1.48
C ILE A 320 -15.34 -19.20 2.97
N GLY A 321 -16.01 -20.29 3.32
CA GLY A 321 -16.08 -20.80 4.70
C GLY A 321 -17.33 -20.36 5.46
N ASN A 322 -17.56 -21.01 6.60
CA ASN A 322 -18.64 -20.70 7.53
C ASN A 322 -18.14 -20.84 8.99
N PRO A 323 -17.91 -19.73 9.72
CA PRO A 323 -18.08 -18.34 9.27
C PRO A 323 -17.12 -17.99 8.12
N THR A 324 -17.51 -17.01 7.31
CA THR A 324 -16.74 -16.58 6.14
C THR A 324 -15.39 -16.00 6.55
N ILE A 325 -14.33 -16.43 5.86
CA ILE A 325 -12.99 -15.88 6.04
C ILE A 325 -12.77 -14.77 5.00
N PHE A 326 -12.50 -13.57 5.50
CA PHE A 326 -12.26 -12.39 4.67
C PHE A 326 -10.78 -12.31 4.28
N ASN A 327 -10.50 -11.82 3.07
CA ASN A 327 -9.15 -11.42 2.65
C ASN A 327 -8.82 -10.09 3.32
N VAL A 328 -7.91 -10.09 4.29
CA VAL A 328 -7.47 -8.87 4.98
C VAL A 328 -6.00 -8.92 5.38
N VAL A 329 -5.36 -7.77 5.38
CA VAL A 329 -4.07 -7.52 6.04
C VAL A 329 -4.32 -6.64 7.25
N THR A 330 -3.78 -7.02 8.42
CA THR A 330 -3.96 -6.25 9.65
C THR A 330 -2.76 -5.33 9.87
N THR A 331 -3.01 -4.02 9.95
CA THR A 331 -2.02 -3.00 10.29
C THR A 331 -2.63 -2.00 11.28
N ASN A 332 -1.84 -1.53 12.24
CA ASN A 332 -2.28 -0.61 13.29
C ASN A 332 -3.63 -1.01 13.94
N ASN A 333 -3.79 -2.30 14.23
CA ASN A 333 -4.99 -2.94 14.78
C ASN A 333 -6.26 -2.80 13.92
N THR A 334 -6.11 -2.46 12.65
CA THR A 334 -7.20 -2.31 11.68
C THR A 334 -7.03 -3.34 10.57
N SER A 335 -8.15 -3.95 10.15
CA SER A 335 -8.16 -4.87 9.01
C SER A 335 -8.40 -4.11 7.72
N ILE A 336 -7.46 -4.21 6.79
CA ILE A 336 -7.50 -3.59 5.47
C ILE A 336 -7.76 -4.66 4.42
N SER A 337 -8.78 -4.46 3.58
CA SER A 337 -9.03 -5.33 2.43
C SER A 337 -7.99 -5.06 1.35
N PRO A 338 -7.24 -6.08 0.88
CA PRO A 338 -6.28 -5.90 -0.19
C PRO A 338 -7.00 -5.79 -1.54
N LEU A 339 -6.31 -5.22 -2.53
CA LEU A 339 -6.62 -5.46 -3.93
C LEU A 339 -6.21 -6.89 -4.28
N THR A 340 -6.97 -7.53 -5.14
CA THR A 340 -6.79 -8.94 -5.48
C THR A 340 -6.52 -9.09 -6.98
N SER A 341 -5.49 -9.85 -7.31
CA SER A 341 -5.21 -10.34 -8.66
C SER A 341 -5.45 -11.84 -8.68
N ASP A 342 -6.52 -12.26 -9.35
CA ASP A 342 -6.85 -13.66 -9.55
C ASP A 342 -5.82 -14.33 -10.48
N GLY A 343 -5.67 -15.63 -10.33
CA GLY A 343 -4.89 -16.47 -11.24
C GLY A 343 -5.79 -17.50 -11.92
N VAL A 344 -5.18 -18.33 -12.76
CA VAL A 344 -5.85 -19.49 -13.36
C VAL A 344 -5.03 -20.77 -13.23
N LEU A 345 -5.72 -21.90 -13.14
CA LEU A 345 -5.13 -23.23 -13.31
C LEU A 345 -5.49 -23.73 -14.71
N THR A 346 -4.49 -23.91 -15.56
CA THR A 346 -4.65 -24.49 -16.89
C THR A 346 -4.37 -25.98 -16.81
N LEU A 347 -5.42 -26.79 -16.93
CA LEU A 347 -5.37 -28.24 -16.86
C LEU A 347 -5.01 -28.79 -18.24
N ASN A 348 -3.85 -29.42 -18.35
CA ASN A 348 -3.34 -29.96 -19.61
C ASN A 348 -3.29 -31.49 -19.53
N PRO A 349 -3.94 -32.20 -20.47
CA PRO A 349 -3.83 -33.65 -20.54
C PRO A 349 -2.43 -34.03 -21.00
N GLN A 350 -1.77 -34.93 -20.27
CA GLN A 350 -0.48 -35.51 -20.58
C GLN A 350 -0.58 -37.02 -20.37
N THR A 351 -0.42 -37.82 -21.42
CA THR A 351 -0.48 -39.29 -21.31
C THR A 351 0.78 -39.81 -20.64
N ASN A 352 0.66 -40.28 -19.39
CA ASN A 352 1.68 -41.12 -18.78
C ASN A 352 1.49 -42.54 -19.33
N LEU A 353 2.37 -42.93 -20.25
CA LEU A 353 2.39 -44.28 -20.81
C LEU A 353 3.41 -45.13 -20.06
N ASP A 354 2.99 -46.34 -19.68
CA ASP A 354 3.94 -47.37 -19.25
C ASP A 354 4.96 -47.62 -20.36
N TYR A 355 6.23 -47.68 -19.99
CA TYR A 355 7.32 -48.00 -20.90
C TYR A 355 8.33 -48.94 -20.25
N VAL A 356 9.20 -49.53 -21.07
CA VAL A 356 10.40 -50.23 -20.62
C VAL A 356 11.62 -49.43 -21.05
N ARG A 357 12.47 -49.05 -20.09
CA ARG A 357 13.70 -48.33 -20.35
C ARG A 357 14.68 -49.22 -21.14
N GLY A 358 15.16 -48.70 -22.26
CA GLY A 358 16.01 -49.41 -23.21
C GLY A 358 15.27 -50.08 -24.37
N ASP A 359 13.93 -50.00 -24.43
CA ASP A 359 13.12 -50.48 -25.58
C ASP A 359 12.85 -49.30 -26.53
N ALA A 360 13.89 -48.93 -27.29
CA ALA A 360 13.89 -47.74 -28.13
C ALA A 360 12.94 -47.82 -29.33
N ASN A 361 12.62 -49.04 -29.78
CA ASN A 361 11.68 -49.26 -30.90
C ASN A 361 10.23 -49.55 -30.43
N ALA A 362 10.00 -49.59 -29.12
CA ALA A 362 8.71 -49.81 -28.46
C ALA A 362 8.03 -51.15 -28.84
N ASP A 363 8.81 -52.21 -29.04
CA ASP A 363 8.31 -53.55 -29.39
C ASP A 363 8.08 -54.48 -28.18
N GLY A 364 8.39 -54.00 -26.97
CA GLY A 364 8.25 -54.70 -25.70
C GLY A 364 9.44 -55.59 -25.34
N ILE A 365 10.49 -55.62 -26.15
CA ILE A 365 11.64 -56.52 -25.98
C ILE A 365 12.96 -55.74 -26.04
N VAL A 366 13.54 -55.44 -24.88
CA VAL A 366 14.88 -54.83 -24.80
C VAL A 366 15.95 -55.78 -25.33
N ASN A 367 16.50 -55.48 -26.51
CA ASN A 367 17.50 -56.28 -27.21
C ASN A 367 18.43 -55.45 -28.12
N VAL A 368 19.18 -56.10 -29.01
CA VAL A 368 20.13 -55.43 -29.92
C VAL A 368 19.46 -54.54 -30.97
N ALA A 369 18.19 -54.80 -31.28
CA ALA A 369 17.39 -53.99 -32.20
C ALA A 369 17.22 -52.55 -31.69
N ASP A 370 17.06 -52.37 -30.38
CA ASP A 370 16.94 -51.06 -29.73
C ASP A 370 18.23 -50.24 -29.87
N VAL A 371 19.38 -50.89 -29.67
CA VAL A 371 20.69 -50.26 -29.90
C VAL A 371 20.80 -49.75 -31.33
N VAL A 372 20.39 -50.57 -32.32
CA VAL A 372 20.43 -50.20 -33.73
C VAL A 372 19.45 -49.06 -34.01
N TRP A 373 18.25 -49.10 -33.43
CA TRP A 373 17.23 -48.07 -33.57
C TRP A 373 17.74 -46.71 -33.04
N SER A 374 18.25 -46.67 -31.81
CA SER A 374 18.81 -45.46 -31.21
C SER A 374 19.94 -44.87 -32.04
N LEU A 375 20.87 -45.69 -32.54
CA LEU A 375 21.98 -45.20 -33.38
C LEU A 375 21.50 -44.72 -34.76
N GLN A 376 20.45 -45.31 -35.32
CA GLN A 376 19.83 -44.83 -36.56
C GLN A 376 19.15 -43.48 -36.37
N GLU A 377 18.42 -43.30 -35.27
CA GLU A 377 17.78 -42.04 -34.91
C GLU A 377 18.83 -40.94 -34.72
N ILE A 378 19.87 -41.19 -33.92
CA ILE A 378 20.91 -40.21 -33.58
C ILE A 378 21.77 -39.81 -34.80
N PHE A 379 22.24 -40.77 -35.61
CA PHE A 379 23.27 -40.50 -36.62
C PHE A 379 22.78 -40.51 -38.06
N ASN A 380 21.68 -41.21 -38.35
CA ASN A 380 21.25 -41.48 -39.73
C ASN A 380 19.88 -40.89 -40.05
N ASN A 381 19.36 -40.01 -39.20
CA ASN A 381 18.06 -39.38 -39.37
C ASN A 381 16.95 -40.43 -39.57
N GLY A 382 17.08 -41.56 -38.84
CA GLY A 382 16.12 -42.66 -38.81
C GLY A 382 14.78 -42.25 -38.17
N PRO A 383 13.79 -43.15 -38.18
CA PRO A 383 12.49 -42.86 -37.56
C PRO A 383 12.67 -42.60 -36.06
N ALA A 384 12.04 -41.54 -35.56
CA ALA A 384 12.03 -41.26 -34.13
C ALA A 384 11.21 -42.31 -33.39
N GLY A 385 11.75 -42.87 -32.31
CA GLY A 385 11.00 -43.74 -31.41
C GLY A 385 9.83 -42.98 -30.77
N PRO A 386 8.69 -43.65 -30.49
CA PRO A 386 7.46 -42.97 -30.09
C PRO A 386 7.44 -42.53 -28.61
N CYS A 387 8.45 -42.92 -27.83
CA CYS A 387 8.62 -42.62 -26.41
C CYS A 387 10.06 -42.24 -26.09
N ASN A 388 10.33 -40.98 -25.75
CA ASN A 388 11.69 -40.54 -25.44
C ASN A 388 12.22 -41.19 -24.16
N ASP A 389 11.37 -41.41 -23.17
CA ASP A 389 11.77 -42.01 -21.90
C ASP A 389 12.21 -43.48 -22.03
N SER A 390 11.65 -44.21 -23.01
CA SER A 390 12.13 -45.55 -23.37
C SER A 390 13.54 -45.55 -23.98
N LYS A 391 13.93 -44.47 -24.68
CA LYS A 391 15.23 -44.35 -25.35
C LYS A 391 16.36 -43.90 -24.42
N ASN A 392 16.03 -43.13 -23.38
CA ASN A 392 16.92 -42.70 -22.31
C ASN A 392 17.31 -43.89 -21.40
N THR A 393 18.19 -44.75 -21.92
CA THR A 393 18.57 -46.03 -21.32
C THR A 393 19.35 -45.82 -20.02
N ASN A 394 20.20 -44.79 -19.95
CA ASN A 394 21.02 -44.55 -18.76
C ASN A 394 20.27 -43.76 -17.66
N GLY A 395 19.10 -43.18 -17.97
CA GLY A 395 18.23 -42.48 -17.04
C GLY A 395 18.70 -41.08 -16.64
N ASP A 396 19.57 -40.44 -17.43
CA ASP A 396 20.08 -39.09 -17.12
C ASP A 396 19.19 -37.95 -17.61
N GLY A 397 18.15 -38.27 -18.38
CA GLY A 397 17.14 -37.33 -18.88
C GLY A 397 17.44 -36.80 -20.28
N ILE A 398 18.50 -37.28 -20.92
CA ILE A 398 18.92 -36.86 -22.26
C ILE A 398 19.00 -38.09 -23.14
N PHE A 399 18.40 -38.04 -24.33
CA PHE A 399 18.63 -39.07 -25.34
C PHE A 399 19.85 -38.72 -26.18
N ASP A 400 20.96 -39.44 -25.99
CA ASP A 400 22.20 -39.26 -26.75
C ASP A 400 22.97 -40.57 -26.99
N VAL A 401 24.25 -40.48 -27.39
CA VAL A 401 25.08 -41.64 -27.70
C VAL A 401 25.39 -42.51 -26.47
N ALA A 402 25.29 -41.97 -25.27
CA ALA A 402 25.51 -42.70 -24.02
C ALA A 402 24.45 -43.79 -23.81
N ASP A 403 23.22 -43.59 -24.30
CA ASP A 403 22.12 -44.55 -24.16
C ASP A 403 22.37 -45.88 -24.88
N PRO A 404 22.64 -45.93 -26.20
CA PRO A 404 22.97 -47.19 -26.86
C PRO A 404 24.27 -47.79 -26.32
N ILE A 405 25.23 -46.98 -25.83
CA ILE A 405 26.45 -47.50 -25.18
C ILE A 405 26.11 -48.21 -23.87
N TRP A 406 25.24 -47.63 -23.04
CA TRP A 406 24.76 -48.24 -21.81
C TRP A 406 24.03 -49.56 -22.12
N LEU A 407 23.16 -49.56 -23.12
CA LEU A 407 22.40 -50.75 -23.51
C LEU A 407 23.31 -51.87 -24.04
N ILE A 408 24.32 -51.55 -24.86
CA ILE A 408 25.35 -52.50 -25.31
C ILE A 408 26.10 -53.09 -24.12
N SER A 409 26.48 -52.26 -23.14
CA SER A 409 27.20 -52.70 -21.94
C SER A 409 26.36 -53.69 -21.14
N TYR A 410 25.08 -53.39 -20.93
CA TYR A 410 24.13 -54.28 -20.29
C TYR A 410 24.00 -55.63 -21.05
N ILE A 411 23.69 -55.58 -22.36
CA ILE A 411 23.40 -56.78 -23.16
C ILE A 411 24.64 -57.69 -23.33
N PHE A 412 25.82 -57.12 -23.60
CA PHE A 412 27.00 -57.89 -24.03
C PHE A 412 28.12 -57.99 -22.99
N GLN A 413 28.16 -57.09 -22.00
CA GLN A 413 29.28 -56.97 -21.07
C GLN A 413 28.90 -57.25 -19.62
N ASN A 414 27.67 -57.71 -19.36
CA ASN A 414 27.11 -57.82 -18.01
C ASN A 414 27.22 -56.50 -17.22
N GLY A 415 27.03 -55.37 -17.90
CA GLY A 415 26.95 -54.05 -17.28
C GLY A 415 25.70 -53.90 -16.39
N SER A 416 25.59 -52.75 -15.73
CA SER A 416 24.40 -52.44 -14.92
C SER A 416 23.13 -52.45 -15.77
N PRO A 417 22.00 -53.01 -15.28
CA PRO A 417 20.73 -52.90 -15.97
C PRO A 417 20.31 -51.42 -16.11
N PRO A 418 19.49 -51.08 -17.12
CA PRO A 418 18.83 -49.79 -17.17
C PRO A 418 18.13 -49.48 -15.83
N PRO A 419 18.16 -48.23 -15.36
CA PRO A 419 17.32 -47.80 -14.25
C PRO A 419 15.85 -48.12 -14.52
N ALA A 420 15.05 -48.20 -13.47
CA ALA A 420 13.62 -48.43 -13.63
C ALA A 420 12.99 -47.35 -14.56
N PRO A 421 11.90 -47.66 -15.28
CA PRO A 421 11.20 -48.96 -15.34
C PRO A 421 11.94 -49.97 -16.25
N PHE A 422 12.43 -51.08 -15.67
CA PHE A 422 13.10 -52.19 -16.37
C PHE A 422 13.18 -53.41 -15.41
N PRO A 423 13.00 -54.66 -15.88
CA PRO A 423 12.64 -55.10 -17.23
C PRO A 423 11.13 -55.11 -17.49
N THR A 424 10.33 -54.74 -16.48
CA THR A 424 8.87 -54.68 -16.59
C THR A 424 8.42 -53.26 -16.92
N CYS A 425 7.27 -53.17 -17.58
CA CYS A 425 6.53 -51.93 -17.75
C CYS A 425 6.37 -51.19 -16.43
N GLY A 426 6.48 -49.87 -16.50
CA GLY A 426 6.12 -48.97 -15.43
C GLY A 426 6.28 -47.52 -15.84
N GLU A 427 5.92 -46.65 -14.92
CA GLU A 427 5.97 -45.20 -15.06
C GLU A 427 6.96 -44.63 -14.05
N ILE A 428 7.87 -43.75 -14.50
CA ILE A 428 8.77 -43.00 -13.61
C ILE A 428 8.90 -41.56 -14.10
N GLY A 429 8.51 -40.61 -13.25
CA GLY A 429 8.77 -39.17 -13.40
C GLY A 429 7.57 -38.33 -13.83
N ASP A 430 7.84 -37.02 -13.95
CA ASP A 430 6.96 -35.97 -14.52
C ASP A 430 6.69 -36.21 -16.03
N PRO A 431 5.76 -35.47 -16.70
CA PRO A 431 5.04 -35.93 -17.89
C PRO A 431 5.92 -36.59 -18.94
N GLN A 432 5.57 -37.82 -19.28
CA GLN A 432 6.34 -38.64 -20.22
C GLN A 432 6.33 -38.02 -21.61
N ASP A 433 7.49 -37.98 -22.28
CA ASP A 433 7.63 -37.60 -23.69
C ASP A 433 7.23 -38.79 -24.60
N CYS A 434 6.13 -39.46 -24.25
CA CYS A 434 5.66 -40.68 -24.87
C CYS A 434 4.35 -40.43 -25.61
N THR A 435 4.48 -40.32 -26.93
CA THR A 435 3.34 -40.12 -27.85
C THR A 435 2.55 -41.40 -28.08
N SER A 436 3.20 -42.56 -27.98
CA SER A 436 2.60 -43.90 -27.95
C SER A 436 3.65 -44.93 -27.50
N TYR A 437 3.22 -46.03 -26.88
CA TYR A 437 4.08 -47.16 -26.54
C TYR A 437 3.20 -48.41 -26.48
N ASN A 438 3.46 -49.40 -27.35
CA ASN A 438 2.67 -50.65 -27.47
C ASN A 438 3.44 -51.89 -26.98
N GLY A 439 4.65 -51.69 -26.46
CA GLY A 439 5.46 -52.74 -25.84
C GLY A 439 4.96 -53.13 -24.44
N CYS A 440 4.05 -52.32 -23.92
CA CYS A 440 3.11 -52.55 -22.84
C CYS A 440 1.70 -52.50 -23.48
#